data_AF-A0A3C1KNG7-F1
#
_entry.id   AF-A0A3C1KNG7-F1
#
_cell.length_a   1.000
_cell.length_b   1.000
_cell.length_c   1.000
_cell.angle_alpha   90.00
_cell.angle_beta   90.00
_cell.angle_gamma   90.00
#
_symmetry.space_group_name_H-M   'P 1'
#
loop_
_entity.id
_entity.type
_entity.pdbx_description
1 polymer ?
#
loop_
_entity_poly.entity_id
_entity_poly.type
_entity_poly.pdbx_seq_one_letter_code
_entity_poly.pdbx_strand_id
1 'polypeptide(L)'
;MGFLRFLLRSSVLGLLGLSWLLAGVYLYLDPGLPDVETLRDVRLQTPMQVYTRDGHLIGQFGEQKRNPLRFEDIPPQFVQALLAAEDDRFFTHRGVDLAGLMRAVSELALTGEKGSGGSTLTMQVARNYFLSLERTFTRKFNEILLAIKIERALEKEEIFELYFNRVFLGHRAYGFEAASQVYYGTGIGELTLAQHAMLAGIPKAPSRNNPISGPQASKERRDWILGRMLSLGYIQQEHWAAAVQEPASAQHHGAQLSFAAHYAAEMARQEMLERYGMSAYTDGYHVYTTINSELQQLAQQTVVNGLMTYDRRHGYRGPERQLPPPTDAGQADGRATAAWLAALADTPVVAGLTPAIVTRLREDRVDLLFSDGTSSELLWDDGLRQASPYLTENSMGRAPSSIADVVSAGDLIRVQRKDDARWHLSQVPAAQAALVSLNPDNGAIVSIVGGLGFE
;
A
#
# COMPACT_ATOMS: atom_id res chain seq x y z
N MET A 1 -61.20 8.36 0.39
CA MET A 1 -60.71 7.62 -0.80
C MET A 1 -59.93 8.47 -1.82
N GLY A 2 -60.15 9.79 -1.93
CA GLY A 2 -59.43 10.64 -2.91
C GLY A 2 -57.91 10.76 -2.68
N PHE A 3 -57.48 10.91 -1.43
CA PHE A 3 -56.07 11.07 -1.06
C PHE A 3 -55.22 9.82 -1.38
N LEU A 4 -55.74 8.63 -1.11
CA LEU A 4 -55.07 7.37 -1.42
C LEU A 4 -54.90 7.17 -2.95
N ARG A 5 -55.93 7.52 -3.74
CA ARG A 5 -55.86 7.48 -5.21
C ARG A 5 -54.88 8.51 -5.77
N PHE A 6 -54.76 9.67 -5.13
CA PHE A 6 -53.75 10.68 -5.48
C PHE A 6 -52.33 10.16 -5.21
N LEU A 7 -52.06 9.64 -4.01
CA LEU A 7 -50.75 9.05 -3.68
C LEU A 7 -50.36 7.90 -4.61
N LEU A 8 -51.32 7.03 -4.97
CA LEU A 8 -51.06 5.91 -5.86
C LEU A 8 -50.73 6.37 -7.29
N ARG A 9 -51.47 7.36 -7.82
CA ARG A 9 -51.20 7.97 -9.14
C ARG A 9 -49.86 8.69 -9.16
N SER A 10 -49.54 9.47 -8.13
CA SER A 10 -48.25 10.16 -8.01
C SER A 10 -47.09 9.18 -7.90
N SER A 11 -47.26 8.06 -7.19
CA SER A 11 -46.24 7.00 -7.10
C SER A 11 -46.01 6.31 -8.44
N VAL A 12 -47.09 6.00 -9.17
CA VAL A 12 -47.00 5.41 -10.52
C VAL A 12 -46.34 6.36 -11.51
N LEU A 13 -46.72 7.65 -11.50
CA LEU A 13 -46.07 8.67 -12.33
C LEU A 13 -44.60 8.86 -11.97
N GLY A 14 -44.25 8.82 -10.68
CA GLY A 14 -42.87 8.86 -10.21
C GLY A 14 -42.05 7.66 -10.71
N LEU A 15 -42.60 6.45 -10.64
CA LEU A 15 -41.96 5.24 -11.16
C LEU A 15 -41.78 5.28 -12.68
N LEU A 16 -42.76 5.78 -13.42
CA LEU A 16 -42.68 5.96 -14.88
C LEU A 16 -41.67 7.05 -15.27
N GLY A 17 -41.61 8.14 -14.51
CA GLY A 17 -40.58 9.18 -14.70
C GLY A 17 -39.18 8.64 -14.42
N LEU A 18 -39.00 7.86 -13.36
CA LEU A 18 -37.73 7.22 -13.04
C LEU A 18 -37.33 6.20 -14.12
N SER A 19 -38.27 5.39 -14.63
CA SER A 19 -37.97 4.43 -15.68
C SER A 19 -37.59 5.10 -17.00
N TRP A 20 -38.26 6.19 -17.37
CA TRP A 20 -37.88 7.01 -18.53
C TRP A 20 -36.52 7.66 -18.37
N LEU A 21 -36.20 8.15 -17.17
CA LEU A 21 -34.89 8.72 -16.87
C LEU A 21 -33.79 7.66 -16.96
N LEU A 22 -34.01 6.47 -16.39
CA LEU A 22 -33.07 5.35 -16.50
C LEU A 22 -32.91 4.88 -17.96
N ALA A 23 -33.99 4.83 -18.73
CA ALA A 23 -33.95 4.47 -20.15
C ALA A 23 -33.21 5.53 -20.98
N GLY A 24 -33.43 6.81 -20.72
CA GLY A 24 -32.71 7.91 -21.38
C GLY A 24 -31.21 7.89 -21.06
N VAL A 25 -30.85 7.67 -19.80
CA VAL A 25 -29.44 7.49 -19.38
C VAL A 25 -28.82 6.27 -20.04
N TYR A 26 -29.54 5.15 -20.10
CA TYR A 26 -29.09 3.94 -20.78
C TYR A 26 -28.82 4.20 -22.26
N LEU A 27 -29.78 4.75 -23.02
CA LEU A 27 -29.63 5.02 -24.45
C LEU A 27 -28.55 6.05 -24.77
N TYR A 28 -28.28 6.99 -23.84
CA TYR A 28 -27.22 7.98 -23.99
C TYR A 28 -25.82 7.39 -23.75
N LEU A 29 -25.68 6.52 -22.73
CA LEU A 29 -24.38 5.99 -22.32
C LEU A 29 -23.99 4.70 -23.03
N ASP A 30 -24.96 3.85 -23.41
CA ASP A 30 -24.72 2.53 -24.00
C ASP A 30 -23.82 2.56 -25.26
N PRO A 31 -23.99 3.49 -26.22
CA PRO A 31 -23.14 3.56 -27.41
C PRO A 31 -21.67 3.93 -27.11
N GLY A 32 -21.39 4.53 -25.95
CA GLY A 32 -20.05 4.89 -25.50
C GLY A 32 -19.39 3.83 -24.62
N LEU A 33 -20.08 2.74 -24.28
CA LEU A 33 -19.51 1.66 -23.48
C LEU A 33 -18.68 0.70 -24.35
N PRO A 34 -17.50 0.29 -23.88
CA PRO A 34 -16.65 -0.66 -24.60
C PRO A 34 -17.30 -2.05 -24.69
N ASP A 35 -16.86 -2.82 -25.68
CA ASP A 35 -17.34 -4.19 -25.89
C ASP A 35 -16.78 -5.14 -24.82
N VAL A 36 -17.70 -5.86 -24.17
CA VAL A 36 -17.42 -6.76 -23.05
C VAL A 36 -16.85 -8.10 -23.52
N GLU A 37 -17.12 -8.52 -24.76
CA GLU A 37 -16.58 -9.77 -25.30
C GLU A 37 -15.04 -9.74 -25.37
N THR A 38 -14.43 -8.56 -25.42
CA THR A 38 -12.98 -8.39 -25.35
C THR A 38 -12.35 -8.91 -24.04
N LEU A 39 -13.15 -9.13 -23.00
CA LEU A 39 -12.68 -9.71 -21.73
C LEU A 39 -12.33 -11.20 -21.86
N ARG A 40 -12.88 -11.93 -22.84
CA ARG A 40 -12.56 -13.35 -23.07
C ARG A 40 -11.20 -13.57 -23.70
N ASP A 41 -10.61 -12.54 -24.30
CA ASP A 41 -9.29 -12.59 -24.91
C ASP A 41 -8.21 -12.58 -23.82
N VAL A 42 -7.99 -13.73 -23.20
CA VAL A 42 -6.90 -13.94 -22.24
C VAL A 42 -5.56 -13.94 -22.99
N ARG A 43 -4.95 -12.76 -23.12
CA ARG A 43 -3.60 -12.61 -23.69
C ARG A 43 -2.54 -12.98 -22.65
N LEU A 44 -1.44 -13.57 -23.13
CA LEU A 44 -0.23 -13.75 -22.32
C LEU A 44 0.21 -12.38 -21.80
N GLN A 45 0.25 -12.24 -20.48
CA GLN A 45 0.64 -10.98 -19.85
C GLN A 45 2.15 -11.00 -19.63
N THR A 46 2.81 -9.94 -20.07
CA THR A 46 4.22 -9.67 -19.81
C THR A 46 4.32 -8.35 -19.05
N PRO A 47 5.06 -8.30 -17.93
CA PRO A 47 5.14 -7.09 -17.13
C PRO A 47 5.93 -6.02 -17.89
N MET A 48 5.57 -4.77 -17.69
CA MET A 48 6.37 -3.65 -18.15
C MET A 48 7.65 -3.56 -17.35
N GLN A 49 8.74 -3.25 -18.04
CA GLN A 49 10.07 -3.05 -17.47
C GLN A 49 10.52 -1.62 -17.77
N VAL A 50 10.98 -0.91 -16.75
CA VAL A 50 11.46 0.46 -16.85
C VAL A 50 12.96 0.49 -16.62
N TYR A 51 13.67 1.12 -17.55
CA TYR A 51 15.12 1.19 -17.60
C TYR A 51 15.62 2.64 -17.53
N THR A 52 16.81 2.83 -16.98
CA THR A 52 17.59 4.05 -17.21
C THR A 52 18.05 4.12 -18.67
N ARG A 53 18.53 5.30 -19.10
CA ARG A 53 19.07 5.50 -20.45
C ARG A 53 20.27 4.60 -20.75
N ASP A 54 21.00 4.23 -19.69
CA ASP A 54 22.18 3.37 -19.70
C ASP A 54 21.85 1.88 -19.43
N GLY A 55 20.55 1.53 -19.38
CA GLY A 55 20.09 0.13 -19.42
C GLY A 55 19.88 -0.55 -18.07
N HIS A 56 19.97 0.16 -16.95
CA HIS A 56 19.71 -0.43 -15.63
C HIS A 56 18.20 -0.56 -15.41
N LEU A 57 17.74 -1.74 -14.99
CA LEU A 57 16.35 -1.98 -14.60
C LEU A 57 16.05 -1.27 -13.27
N ILE A 58 15.11 -0.33 -13.30
CA ILE A 58 14.71 0.52 -12.17
C ILE A 58 13.26 0.31 -11.72
N GLY A 59 12.46 -0.37 -12.53
CA GLY A 59 11.09 -0.72 -12.19
C GLY A 59 10.58 -1.88 -13.02
N GLN A 60 9.72 -2.69 -12.42
CA GLN A 60 8.96 -3.72 -13.10
C GLN A 60 7.51 -3.65 -12.57
N PHE A 61 6.54 -3.62 -13.47
CA PHE A 61 5.13 -3.44 -13.13
C PHE A 61 4.26 -4.42 -13.92
N GLY A 62 3.38 -5.13 -13.22
CA GLY A 62 2.55 -6.19 -13.81
C GLY A 62 2.97 -7.58 -13.36
N GLU A 63 2.20 -8.59 -13.79
CA GLU A 63 2.41 -9.98 -13.40
C GLU A 63 3.59 -10.61 -14.15
N GLN A 64 4.42 -11.38 -13.44
CA GLN A 64 5.53 -12.12 -14.04
C GLN A 64 5.10 -13.49 -14.60
N LYS A 65 3.91 -13.96 -14.23
CA LYS A 65 3.41 -15.29 -14.60
C LYS A 65 2.62 -15.22 -15.90
N ARG A 66 3.00 -16.08 -16.85
CA ARG A 66 2.56 -16.02 -18.25
C ARG A 66 1.09 -16.40 -18.47
N ASN A 67 0.47 -17.16 -17.56
CA ASN A 67 -0.89 -17.67 -17.71
C ASN A 67 -1.75 -17.27 -16.50
N PRO A 68 -2.85 -16.53 -16.72
CA PRO A 68 -3.90 -16.32 -15.73
C PRO A 68 -4.44 -17.65 -15.20
N LEU A 69 -4.75 -17.71 -13.90
CA LEU A 69 -5.36 -18.89 -13.29
C LEU A 69 -6.85 -18.95 -13.66
N ARG A 70 -7.31 -20.13 -14.06
CA ARG A 70 -8.75 -20.41 -14.22
C ARG A 70 -9.38 -20.63 -12.86
N PHE A 71 -10.70 -20.47 -12.75
CA PHE A 71 -11.45 -20.56 -11.51
C PHE A 71 -11.25 -21.92 -10.83
N GLU A 72 -11.20 -22.98 -11.62
CA GLU A 72 -10.95 -24.36 -11.20
C GLU A 72 -9.57 -24.57 -10.56
N ASP A 73 -8.59 -23.73 -10.89
CA ASP A 73 -7.23 -23.79 -10.35
C ASP A 73 -7.06 -22.92 -9.08
N ILE A 74 -8.07 -22.08 -8.76
CA ILE A 74 -8.02 -21.22 -7.58
C ILE A 74 -8.40 -22.05 -6.34
N PRO A 75 -7.61 -21.99 -5.24
CA PRO A 75 -7.94 -22.70 -4.02
C PRO A 75 -9.36 -22.34 -3.51
N PRO A 76 -10.25 -23.31 -3.25
CA PRO A 76 -11.61 -23.03 -2.78
C PRO A 76 -11.65 -22.19 -1.50
N GLN A 77 -10.66 -22.38 -0.63
CA GLN A 77 -10.49 -21.59 0.59
C GLN A 77 -10.23 -20.12 0.28
N PHE A 78 -9.45 -19.81 -0.76
CA PHE A 78 -9.22 -18.44 -1.20
C PHE A 78 -10.50 -17.81 -1.77
N VAL A 79 -11.25 -18.56 -2.59
CA VAL A 79 -12.55 -18.11 -3.12
C VAL A 79 -13.46 -17.70 -1.96
N GLN A 80 -13.62 -18.55 -0.97
CA GLN A 80 -14.43 -18.28 0.22
C GLN A 80 -13.93 -17.07 1.03
N ALA A 81 -12.62 -16.90 1.17
CA ALA A 81 -12.04 -15.75 1.86
C ALA A 81 -12.35 -14.44 1.13
N LEU A 82 -12.23 -14.43 -0.19
CA LEU A 82 -12.52 -13.25 -1.00
C LEU A 82 -14.01 -12.90 -1.00
N LEU A 83 -14.89 -13.89 -1.11
CA LEU A 83 -16.34 -13.67 -1.01
C LEU A 83 -16.73 -13.14 0.38
N ALA A 84 -16.18 -13.71 1.45
CA ALA A 84 -16.41 -13.20 2.81
C ALA A 84 -15.91 -11.76 3.00
N ALA A 85 -14.84 -11.37 2.29
CA ALA A 85 -14.25 -10.05 2.40
C ALA A 85 -14.99 -8.96 1.59
N GLU A 86 -15.42 -9.30 0.38
CA GLU A 86 -15.90 -8.36 -0.63
C GLU A 86 -17.39 -8.51 -0.95
N ASP A 87 -17.88 -9.73 -1.20
CA ASP A 87 -19.23 -9.98 -1.74
C ASP A 87 -19.72 -11.41 -1.46
N ASP A 88 -20.38 -11.63 -0.30
CA ASP A 88 -20.86 -12.95 0.13
C ASP A 88 -22.05 -13.48 -0.70
N ARG A 89 -22.61 -12.63 -1.57
CA ARG A 89 -23.75 -12.95 -2.44
C ARG A 89 -23.40 -12.90 -3.92
N PHE A 90 -22.12 -12.86 -4.25
CA PHE A 90 -21.62 -12.76 -5.62
C PHE A 90 -22.32 -13.72 -6.58
N PHE A 91 -22.40 -15.00 -6.24
CA PHE A 91 -23.01 -16.03 -7.09
C PHE A 91 -24.55 -15.95 -7.19
N THR A 92 -25.21 -15.09 -6.41
CA THR A 92 -26.68 -15.01 -6.34
C THR A 92 -27.27 -13.79 -7.04
N HIS A 93 -26.56 -12.67 -7.08
CA HIS A 93 -27.03 -11.45 -7.76
C HIS A 93 -26.59 -11.43 -9.23
N ARG A 94 -27.11 -10.50 -10.05
CA ARG A 94 -26.72 -10.33 -11.47
C ARG A 94 -26.10 -8.96 -11.71
N GLY A 95 -24.84 -8.80 -11.32
CA GLY A 95 -24.06 -7.56 -11.50
C GLY A 95 -24.19 -6.55 -10.37
N VAL A 96 -25.39 -6.27 -9.88
CA VAL A 96 -25.60 -5.34 -8.74
C VAL A 96 -26.42 -6.01 -7.65
N ASP A 97 -25.95 -5.89 -6.42
CA ASP A 97 -26.70 -6.29 -5.24
C ASP A 97 -27.67 -5.17 -4.83
N LEU A 98 -28.92 -5.26 -5.31
CA LEU A 98 -29.96 -4.27 -5.02
C LEU A 98 -30.26 -4.15 -3.52
N ALA A 99 -30.26 -5.27 -2.79
CA ALA A 99 -30.49 -5.25 -1.35
C ALA A 99 -29.31 -4.61 -0.60
N GLY A 100 -28.08 -4.86 -1.06
CA GLY A 100 -26.87 -4.22 -0.53
C GLY A 100 -26.83 -2.72 -0.81
N LEU A 101 -27.23 -2.31 -2.01
CA LEU A 101 -27.32 -0.91 -2.40
C LEU A 101 -28.37 -0.16 -1.56
N MET A 102 -29.57 -0.73 -1.41
CA MET A 102 -30.62 -0.12 -0.59
C MET A 102 -30.20 0.00 0.88
N ARG A 103 -29.52 -1.02 1.43
CA ARG A 103 -28.95 -0.97 2.78
C ARG A 103 -27.93 0.15 2.92
N ALA A 104 -26.97 0.25 2.00
CA ALA A 104 -25.94 1.28 2.01
C ALA A 104 -26.53 2.69 1.89
N VAL A 105 -27.57 2.88 1.08
CA VAL A 105 -28.30 4.16 0.97
C VAL A 105 -29.04 4.48 2.27
N SER A 106 -29.67 3.48 2.90
CA SER A 106 -30.36 3.68 4.18
C SER A 106 -29.40 4.01 5.32
N GLU A 107 -28.23 3.37 5.38
CA GLU A 107 -27.18 3.69 6.34
C GLU A 107 -26.71 5.13 6.16
N LEU A 108 -26.38 5.54 4.93
CA LEU A 108 -25.98 6.92 4.64
C LEU A 108 -27.05 7.95 5.05
N ALA A 109 -28.32 7.65 4.80
CA ALA A 109 -29.42 8.53 5.15
C ALA A 109 -29.64 8.65 6.68
N LEU A 110 -29.34 7.59 7.43
CA LEU A 110 -29.54 7.53 8.88
C LEU A 110 -28.33 8.01 9.68
N THR A 111 -27.11 7.67 9.26
CA THR A 111 -25.87 7.95 10.00
C THR A 111 -25.14 9.18 9.48
N GLY A 112 -25.45 9.63 8.25
CA GLY A 112 -24.70 10.69 7.57
C GLY A 112 -23.33 10.23 7.04
N GLU A 113 -22.94 8.99 7.30
CA GLU A 113 -21.66 8.41 6.86
C GLU A 113 -21.87 7.36 5.78
N LYS A 114 -20.96 7.32 4.81
CA LYS A 114 -21.02 6.35 3.72
C LYS A 114 -20.63 4.96 4.22
N GLY A 115 -21.61 4.05 4.30
CA GLY A 115 -21.38 2.65 4.64
C GLY A 115 -20.42 1.95 3.66
N SER A 116 -19.65 0.97 4.18
CA SER A 116 -18.76 0.15 3.35
C SER A 116 -19.52 -1.09 2.87
N GLY A 117 -19.92 -1.15 1.60
CA GLY A 117 -20.57 -2.36 1.06
C GLY A 117 -21.49 -2.19 -0.16
N GLY A 118 -21.35 -1.10 -0.93
CA GLY A 118 -22.25 -0.82 -2.05
C GLY A 118 -21.74 -1.20 -3.45
N SER A 119 -20.58 -1.85 -3.59
CA SER A 119 -20.03 -2.24 -4.91
C SER A 119 -19.76 -3.74 -4.93
N THR A 120 -20.40 -4.45 -5.85
CA THR A 120 -20.22 -5.89 -6.08
C THR A 120 -18.90 -6.18 -6.76
N LEU A 121 -18.46 -7.44 -6.72
CA LEU A 121 -17.23 -7.87 -7.41
C LEU A 121 -17.28 -7.56 -8.91
N THR A 122 -18.41 -7.77 -9.58
CA THR A 122 -18.61 -7.43 -11.00
C THR A 122 -18.46 -5.93 -11.27
N MET A 123 -18.96 -5.05 -10.39
CA MET A 123 -18.73 -3.61 -10.52
C MET A 123 -17.25 -3.25 -10.37
N GLN A 124 -16.50 -3.98 -9.55
CA GLN A 124 -15.06 -3.79 -9.46
C GLN A 124 -14.34 -4.25 -10.72
N VAL A 125 -14.76 -5.36 -11.35
CA VAL A 125 -14.24 -5.81 -12.66
C VAL A 125 -14.47 -4.73 -13.72
N ALA A 126 -15.70 -4.23 -13.83
CA ALA A 126 -16.05 -3.14 -14.76
C ALA A 126 -15.11 -1.93 -14.59
N ARG A 127 -14.88 -1.52 -13.34
CA ARG A 127 -13.97 -0.42 -13.01
C ARG A 127 -12.52 -0.71 -13.39
N ASN A 128 -12.02 -1.90 -13.10
CA ASN A 128 -10.61 -2.25 -13.27
C ASN A 128 -10.21 -2.50 -14.73
N TYR A 129 -11.16 -2.91 -15.60
CA TYR A 129 -10.88 -3.21 -17.01
C TYR A 129 -11.16 -2.02 -17.95
N PHE A 130 -12.18 -1.22 -17.68
CA PHE A 130 -12.72 -0.30 -18.68
C PHE A 130 -12.74 1.18 -18.29
N LEU A 131 -12.61 1.52 -17.01
CA LEU A 131 -12.79 2.89 -16.55
C LEU A 131 -11.47 3.51 -16.10
N SER A 132 -11.19 4.72 -16.58
CA SER A 132 -10.08 5.53 -16.09
C SER A 132 -10.38 6.07 -14.68
N LEU A 133 -9.34 6.56 -14.00
CA LEU A 133 -9.40 7.04 -12.61
C LEU A 133 -10.22 8.33 -12.41
N GLU A 134 -10.74 8.95 -13.48
CA GLU A 134 -11.45 10.22 -13.42
C GLU A 134 -12.75 10.16 -12.59
N ARG A 135 -12.91 11.12 -11.68
CA ARG A 135 -14.02 11.16 -10.72
C ARG A 135 -15.18 12.01 -11.25
N THR A 136 -16.11 11.42 -11.97
CA THR A 136 -17.42 12.04 -12.27
C THR A 136 -18.57 11.14 -11.82
N PHE A 137 -19.72 11.72 -11.46
CA PHE A 137 -20.94 10.95 -11.11
C PHE A 137 -21.34 9.99 -12.22
N THR A 138 -21.08 10.35 -13.49
CA THR A 138 -21.25 9.51 -14.68
C THR A 138 -20.50 8.18 -14.56
N ARG A 139 -19.30 8.17 -13.95
CA ARG A 139 -18.51 6.94 -13.78
C ARG A 139 -19.26 5.87 -13.00
N LYS A 140 -19.96 6.24 -11.92
CA LYS A 140 -20.64 5.24 -11.08
C LYS A 140 -21.82 4.58 -11.81
N PHE A 141 -22.51 5.34 -12.66
CA PHE A 141 -23.54 4.78 -13.54
C PHE A 141 -22.94 3.90 -14.63
N ASN A 142 -21.80 4.28 -15.21
CA ASN A 142 -21.07 3.45 -16.16
C ASN A 142 -20.64 2.11 -15.52
N GLU A 143 -20.16 2.11 -14.27
CA GLU A 143 -19.83 0.87 -13.53
C GLU A 143 -21.05 -0.06 -13.42
N ILE A 144 -22.23 0.48 -13.10
CA ILE A 144 -23.46 -0.31 -12.96
C ILE A 144 -23.90 -0.91 -14.30
N LEU A 145 -23.97 -0.08 -15.35
CA LEU A 145 -24.38 -0.53 -16.68
C LEU A 145 -23.42 -1.59 -17.24
N LEU A 146 -22.13 -1.37 -17.06
CA LEU A 146 -21.10 -2.28 -17.52
C LEU A 146 -21.08 -3.58 -16.72
N ALA A 147 -21.32 -3.54 -15.40
CA ALA A 147 -21.50 -4.75 -14.59
C ALA A 147 -22.69 -5.59 -15.08
N ILE A 148 -23.81 -4.96 -15.46
CA ILE A 148 -24.96 -5.69 -16.02
C ILE A 148 -24.63 -6.29 -17.39
N LYS A 149 -23.87 -5.59 -18.24
CA LYS A 149 -23.41 -6.14 -19.53
C LYS A 149 -22.46 -7.33 -19.33
N ILE A 150 -21.49 -7.21 -18.43
CA ILE A 150 -20.56 -8.28 -18.03
C ILE A 150 -21.32 -9.53 -17.62
N GLU A 151 -22.34 -9.41 -16.77
CA GLU A 151 -23.14 -10.54 -16.28
C GLU A 151 -24.10 -11.16 -17.29
N ARG A 152 -24.27 -10.53 -18.45
CA ARG A 152 -25.01 -11.11 -19.57
C ARG A 152 -24.09 -11.83 -20.54
N ALA A 153 -22.84 -11.40 -20.63
CA ALA A 153 -21.85 -11.94 -21.55
C ALA A 153 -21.05 -13.10 -20.93
N LEU A 154 -20.74 -13.01 -19.64
CA LEU A 154 -19.84 -13.92 -18.92
C LEU A 154 -20.56 -14.65 -17.78
N GLU A 155 -20.10 -15.89 -17.54
CA GLU A 155 -20.47 -16.69 -16.38
C GLU A 155 -19.81 -16.16 -15.10
N LYS A 156 -20.33 -16.55 -13.93
CA LYS A 156 -19.86 -16.05 -12.64
C LYS A 156 -18.40 -16.39 -12.38
N GLU A 157 -18.00 -17.60 -12.75
CA GLU A 157 -16.65 -18.11 -12.64
C GLU A 157 -15.69 -17.29 -13.51
N GLU A 158 -16.06 -16.98 -14.75
CA GLU A 158 -15.26 -16.11 -15.65
C GLU A 158 -15.09 -14.71 -15.05
N ILE A 159 -16.14 -14.13 -14.46
CA ILE A 159 -16.06 -12.82 -13.81
C ILE A 159 -15.12 -12.86 -12.60
N PHE A 160 -15.15 -13.94 -11.82
CA PHE A 160 -14.26 -14.14 -10.69
C PHE A 160 -12.80 -14.26 -11.15
N GLU A 161 -12.53 -15.03 -12.22
CA GLU A 161 -11.20 -15.16 -12.83
C GLU A 161 -10.65 -13.79 -13.25
N LEU A 162 -11.47 -12.97 -13.91
CA LEU A 162 -11.07 -11.64 -14.36
C LEU A 162 -10.67 -10.74 -13.20
N TYR A 163 -11.41 -10.80 -12.09
CA TYR A 163 -11.06 -10.07 -10.87
C TYR A 163 -9.78 -10.61 -10.25
N PHE A 164 -9.70 -11.93 -10.09
CA PHE A 164 -8.59 -12.62 -9.43
C PHE A 164 -7.25 -12.33 -10.08
N ASN A 165 -7.21 -12.29 -11.42
CA ASN A 165 -6.00 -12.11 -12.22
C ASN A 165 -5.69 -10.65 -12.59
N ARG A 166 -6.39 -9.65 -12.04
CA ARG A 166 -6.12 -8.24 -12.43
C ARG A 166 -6.26 -7.21 -11.33
N VAL A 167 -6.87 -7.54 -10.20
CA VAL A 167 -7.01 -6.59 -9.09
C VAL A 167 -5.63 -6.11 -8.60
N PHE A 168 -5.49 -4.81 -8.36
CA PHE A 168 -4.24 -4.25 -7.83
C PHE A 168 -4.15 -4.50 -6.31
N LEU A 169 -3.02 -5.06 -5.86
CA LEU A 169 -2.83 -5.52 -4.48
C LEU A 169 -1.62 -4.86 -3.80
N GLY A 170 -1.15 -3.71 -4.28
CA GLY A 170 0.02 -3.02 -3.71
C GLY A 170 1.34 -3.67 -4.13
N HIS A 171 2.48 -3.03 -3.80
CA HIS A 171 3.84 -3.49 -4.17
C HIS A 171 3.98 -3.93 -5.65
N ARG A 172 3.28 -3.25 -6.56
CA ARG A 172 3.27 -3.53 -8.01
C ARG A 172 2.71 -4.91 -8.39
N ALA A 173 2.07 -5.61 -7.45
CA ALA A 173 1.36 -6.85 -7.68
C ALA A 173 -0.04 -6.57 -8.25
N TYR A 174 -0.31 -7.11 -9.43
CA TYR A 174 -1.63 -7.22 -10.02
C TYR A 174 -2.02 -8.69 -9.94
N GLY A 175 -3.25 -8.99 -9.57
CA GLY A 175 -3.74 -10.35 -9.35
C GLY A 175 -3.18 -11.07 -8.13
N PHE A 176 -3.98 -12.00 -7.59
CA PHE A 176 -3.70 -12.65 -6.30
C PHE A 176 -2.55 -13.66 -6.37
N GLU A 177 -2.33 -14.30 -7.52
CA GLU A 177 -1.18 -15.19 -7.70
C GLU A 177 0.14 -14.40 -7.63
N ALA A 178 0.23 -13.26 -8.32
CA ALA A 178 1.42 -12.43 -8.24
C ALA A 178 1.59 -11.81 -6.84
N ALA A 179 0.49 -11.43 -6.17
CA ALA A 179 0.56 -10.97 -4.79
C ALA A 179 1.05 -12.06 -3.84
N SER A 180 0.64 -13.31 -4.02
CA SER A 180 1.16 -14.45 -3.25
C SER A 180 2.69 -14.54 -3.36
N GLN A 181 3.20 -14.43 -4.58
CA GLN A 181 4.64 -14.42 -4.83
C GLN A 181 5.32 -13.21 -4.20
N VAL A 182 4.75 -12.00 -4.34
CA VAL A 182 5.32 -10.75 -3.80
C VAL A 182 5.33 -10.73 -2.27
N TYR A 183 4.31 -11.27 -1.60
CA TYR A 183 4.18 -11.19 -0.14
C TYR A 183 4.72 -12.43 0.58
N TYR A 184 4.73 -13.60 -0.04
CA TYR A 184 5.08 -14.87 0.60
C TYR A 184 6.11 -15.70 -0.16
N GLY A 185 6.49 -15.31 -1.39
CA GLY A 185 7.47 -16.04 -2.20
C GLY A 185 6.97 -17.39 -2.73
N THR A 186 5.68 -17.68 -2.59
CA THR A 186 5.05 -18.96 -2.97
C THR A 186 3.78 -18.73 -3.78
N GLY A 187 3.27 -19.78 -4.42
CA GLY A 187 2.02 -19.73 -5.19
C GLY A 187 0.79 -19.70 -4.29
N ILE A 188 -0.35 -19.19 -4.81
CA ILE A 188 -1.58 -19.04 -4.02
C ILE A 188 -2.03 -20.37 -3.40
N GLY A 189 -1.80 -21.50 -4.09
CA GLY A 189 -2.17 -22.85 -3.61
C GLY A 189 -1.36 -23.38 -2.43
N GLU A 190 -0.23 -22.74 -2.10
CA GLU A 190 0.63 -23.14 -0.97
C GLU A 190 0.36 -22.30 0.29
N LEU A 191 -0.53 -21.31 0.19
CA LEU A 191 -0.82 -20.41 1.30
C LEU A 191 -1.71 -21.04 2.37
N THR A 192 -1.51 -20.58 3.61
CA THR A 192 -2.37 -20.93 4.75
C THR A 192 -3.71 -20.18 4.68
N LEU A 193 -4.69 -20.63 5.49
CA LEU A 193 -5.96 -19.92 5.66
C LEU A 193 -5.77 -18.46 6.08
N ALA A 194 -4.84 -18.19 6.99
CA ALA A 194 -4.55 -16.83 7.46
C ALA A 194 -3.96 -15.97 6.34
N GLN A 195 -3.08 -16.53 5.50
CA GLN A 195 -2.49 -15.85 4.36
C GLN A 195 -3.51 -15.59 3.25
N HIS A 196 -4.43 -16.53 2.96
CA HIS A 196 -5.56 -16.31 2.07
C HIS A 196 -6.45 -15.15 2.54
N ALA A 197 -6.84 -15.14 3.82
CA ALA A 197 -7.63 -14.07 4.42
C ALA A 197 -6.89 -12.72 4.41
N MET A 198 -5.56 -12.74 4.59
CA MET A 198 -4.73 -11.54 4.49
C MET A 198 -4.79 -10.94 3.09
N LEU A 199 -4.52 -11.74 2.04
CA LEU A 199 -4.56 -11.26 0.66
C LEU A 199 -5.95 -10.76 0.26
N ALA A 200 -7.01 -11.49 0.63
CA ALA A 200 -8.40 -11.09 0.39
C ALA A 200 -8.78 -9.75 1.04
N GLY A 201 -8.04 -9.29 2.06
CA GLY A 201 -8.27 -8.02 2.73
C GLY A 201 -7.67 -6.79 2.05
N ILE A 202 -6.73 -6.99 1.13
CA ILE A 202 -5.99 -5.91 0.47
C ILE A 202 -6.88 -5.02 -0.44
N PRO A 203 -7.74 -5.56 -1.33
CA PRO A 203 -8.44 -4.75 -2.35
C PRO A 203 -9.23 -3.56 -1.80
N LYS A 204 -9.86 -3.70 -0.63
CA LYS A 204 -10.66 -2.65 0.00
C LYS A 204 -9.86 -1.36 0.26
N ALA A 205 -8.58 -1.49 0.61
CA ALA A 205 -7.67 -0.36 0.85
C ALA A 205 -6.21 -0.81 0.67
N PRO A 206 -5.70 -0.93 -0.59
CA PRO A 206 -4.44 -1.61 -0.86
C PRO A 206 -3.20 -1.01 -0.19
N SER A 207 -3.23 0.29 0.13
CA SER A 207 -2.16 0.96 0.87
C SER A 207 -2.27 0.76 2.39
N ARG A 208 -3.48 0.80 2.95
CA ARG A 208 -3.71 0.71 4.41
C ARG A 208 -3.71 -0.73 4.90
N ASN A 209 -4.34 -1.62 4.14
CA ASN A 209 -4.45 -3.04 4.47
C ASN A 209 -3.28 -3.85 3.88
N ASN A 210 -2.22 -3.17 3.46
CA ASN A 210 -1.02 -3.82 2.96
C ASN A 210 -0.32 -4.55 4.12
N PRO A 211 0.08 -5.82 3.99
CA PRO A 211 0.70 -6.53 5.09
C PRO A 211 2.14 -6.09 5.38
N ILE A 212 2.80 -5.39 4.45
CA ILE A 212 4.15 -4.84 4.62
C ILE A 212 4.07 -3.39 5.14
N SER A 213 3.36 -2.50 4.43
CA SER A 213 3.31 -1.07 4.80
C SER A 213 2.29 -0.75 5.91
N GLY A 214 1.39 -1.68 6.25
CA GLY A 214 0.35 -1.49 7.26
C GLY A 214 0.05 -2.77 8.06
N PRO A 215 1.03 -3.37 8.75
CA PRO A 215 0.93 -4.72 9.33
C PRO A 215 -0.17 -4.84 10.39
N GLN A 216 -0.41 -3.79 11.19
CA GLN A 216 -1.45 -3.80 12.21
C GLN A 216 -2.86 -3.77 11.58
N ALA A 217 -3.09 -2.85 10.64
CA ALA A 217 -4.38 -2.71 9.97
C ALA A 217 -4.71 -3.90 9.07
N SER A 218 -3.69 -4.49 8.42
CA SER A 218 -3.84 -5.70 7.63
C SER A 218 -4.21 -6.91 8.51
N LYS A 219 -3.58 -7.07 9.69
CA LYS A 219 -3.92 -8.11 10.66
C LYS A 219 -5.35 -7.98 11.18
N GLU A 220 -5.77 -6.78 11.59
CA GLU A 220 -7.15 -6.51 12.02
C GLU A 220 -8.15 -6.86 10.91
N ARG A 221 -7.83 -6.51 9.66
CA ARG A 221 -8.66 -6.86 8.50
C ARG A 221 -8.70 -8.37 8.25
N ARG A 222 -7.57 -9.07 8.33
CA ARG A 222 -7.47 -10.53 8.22
C ARG A 222 -8.35 -11.21 9.26
N ASP A 223 -8.24 -10.81 10.52
CA ASP A 223 -8.98 -11.43 11.63
C ASP A 223 -10.49 -11.19 11.49
N TRP A 224 -10.89 -10.00 11.02
CA TRP A 224 -12.28 -9.72 10.65
C TRP A 224 -12.79 -10.64 9.53
N ILE A 225 -11.99 -10.87 8.48
CA ILE A 225 -12.36 -11.77 7.37
C ILE A 225 -12.50 -13.21 7.88
N LEU A 226 -11.55 -13.69 8.68
CA LEU A 226 -11.62 -15.01 9.31
C LEU A 226 -12.91 -15.17 10.15
N GLY A 227 -13.25 -14.16 10.96
CA GLY A 227 -14.50 -14.14 11.71
C GLY A 227 -15.73 -14.16 10.80
N ARG A 228 -15.68 -13.47 9.65
CA ARG A 228 -16.76 -13.48 8.67
C ARG A 228 -16.90 -14.85 7.99
N MET A 229 -15.80 -15.48 7.59
CA MET A 229 -15.77 -16.84 7.05
C MET A 229 -16.40 -17.86 8.01
N LEU A 230 -16.11 -17.74 9.31
CA LEU A 230 -16.74 -18.56 10.36
C LEU A 230 -18.26 -18.31 10.41
N SER A 231 -18.69 -17.04 10.44
CA SER A 231 -20.13 -16.69 10.49
C SER A 231 -20.93 -17.14 9.27
N LEU A 232 -20.26 -17.29 8.12
CA LEU A 232 -20.84 -17.79 6.87
C LEU A 232 -20.77 -19.32 6.75
N GLY A 233 -20.12 -20.00 7.70
CA GLY A 233 -19.96 -21.45 7.70
C GLY A 233 -18.91 -21.98 6.71
N TYR A 234 -18.00 -21.11 6.23
CA TYR A 234 -16.91 -21.53 5.33
C TYR A 234 -15.78 -22.25 6.07
N ILE A 235 -15.60 -21.95 7.35
CA ILE A 235 -14.59 -22.59 8.21
C ILE A 235 -15.21 -23.00 9.55
N GLN A 236 -14.58 -23.98 10.20
CA GLN A 236 -14.96 -24.43 11.55
C GLN A 236 -14.24 -23.61 12.63
N GLN A 237 -14.74 -23.68 13.87
CA GLN A 237 -14.23 -22.91 15.01
C GLN A 237 -12.74 -23.18 15.28
N GLU A 238 -12.31 -24.43 15.09
CA GLU A 238 -10.93 -24.88 15.32
C GLU A 238 -9.97 -24.24 14.30
N HIS A 239 -10.34 -24.24 13.02
CA HIS A 239 -9.57 -23.61 11.95
C HIS A 239 -9.48 -22.09 12.13
N TRP A 240 -10.59 -21.45 12.55
CA TRP A 240 -10.61 -20.03 12.88
C TRP A 240 -9.64 -19.71 14.03
N ALA A 241 -9.69 -20.48 15.12
CA ALA A 241 -8.85 -20.27 16.28
C ALA A 241 -7.35 -20.43 15.95
N ALA A 242 -6.99 -21.41 15.11
CA ALA A 242 -5.63 -21.59 14.63
C ALA A 242 -5.17 -20.43 13.73
N ALA A 243 -5.98 -20.01 12.76
CA ALA A 243 -5.61 -18.98 11.79
C ALA A 243 -5.44 -17.58 12.41
N VAL A 244 -6.24 -17.22 13.42
CA VAL A 244 -6.10 -15.92 14.12
C VAL A 244 -4.79 -15.83 14.90
N GLN A 245 -4.28 -16.97 15.41
CA GLN A 245 -3.02 -17.02 16.15
C GLN A 245 -1.77 -17.04 15.25
N GLU A 246 -1.94 -17.29 13.95
CA GLU A 246 -0.82 -17.33 13.01
C GLU A 246 -0.13 -15.94 12.93
N PRO A 247 1.22 -15.87 13.03
CA PRO A 247 1.94 -14.61 12.92
C PRO A 247 1.82 -14.04 11.51
N ALA A 248 1.85 -12.70 11.39
CA ALA A 248 1.92 -12.04 10.09
C ALA A 248 3.32 -12.25 9.49
N SER A 249 3.42 -13.11 8.48
CA SER A 249 4.68 -13.55 7.87
C SER A 249 4.99 -12.89 6.53
N ALA A 250 4.16 -11.95 6.07
CA ALA A 250 4.34 -11.31 4.76
C ALA A 250 5.61 -10.46 4.72
N GLN A 251 6.40 -10.62 3.66
CA GLN A 251 7.63 -9.88 3.40
C GLN A 251 7.75 -9.59 1.90
N HIS A 252 8.57 -8.62 1.52
CA HIS A 252 8.72 -8.26 0.11
C HIS A 252 9.63 -9.25 -0.64
N HIS A 253 9.05 -10.02 -1.56
CA HIS A 253 9.71 -10.98 -2.44
C HIS A 253 9.59 -10.49 -3.90
N GLY A 254 10.40 -9.49 -4.27
CA GLY A 254 10.37 -8.86 -5.60
C GLY A 254 11.63 -9.10 -6.42
N ALA A 255 11.57 -8.80 -7.72
CA ALA A 255 12.73 -8.77 -8.59
C ALA A 255 13.81 -7.85 -7.99
N GLN A 256 15.06 -8.33 -7.95
CA GLN A 256 16.20 -7.52 -7.53
C GLN A 256 16.36 -6.36 -8.53
N LEU A 257 15.95 -5.16 -8.13
CA LEU A 257 16.21 -3.95 -8.92
C LEU A 257 17.72 -3.74 -8.98
N SER A 258 18.25 -3.56 -10.19
CA SER A 258 19.67 -3.29 -10.39
C SER A 258 20.07 -1.89 -9.91
N PHE A 259 19.11 -0.96 -9.82
CA PHE A 259 19.34 0.41 -9.41
C PHE A 259 18.06 1.04 -8.81
N ALA A 260 18.20 1.82 -7.74
CA ALA A 260 17.08 2.44 -7.03
C ALA A 260 16.77 3.85 -7.58
N ALA A 261 15.78 3.95 -8.47
CA ALA A 261 15.27 5.21 -9.00
C ALA A 261 13.73 5.26 -8.94
N HIS A 262 13.18 5.10 -7.73
CA HIS A 262 11.75 4.88 -7.51
C HIS A 262 10.85 5.99 -8.05
N TYR A 263 11.21 7.27 -7.85
CA TYR A 263 10.45 8.40 -8.40
C TYR A 263 10.39 8.38 -9.94
N ALA A 264 11.52 8.09 -10.59
CA ALA A 264 11.57 7.98 -12.05
C ALA A 264 10.76 6.80 -12.58
N ALA A 265 10.86 5.64 -11.91
CA ALA A 265 10.07 4.47 -12.25
C ALA A 265 8.56 4.72 -12.11
N GLU A 266 8.15 5.45 -11.07
CA GLU A 266 6.76 5.82 -10.83
C GLU A 266 6.25 6.85 -11.86
N MET A 267 7.06 7.84 -12.23
CA MET A 267 6.71 8.76 -13.32
C MET A 267 6.52 8.02 -14.64
N ALA A 268 7.45 7.12 -14.99
CA ALA A 268 7.32 6.30 -16.19
C ALA A 268 6.05 5.43 -16.15
N ARG A 269 5.70 4.87 -14.99
CA ARG A 269 4.48 4.10 -14.78
C ARG A 269 3.22 4.94 -15.02
N GLN A 270 3.16 6.14 -14.45
CA GLN A 270 2.02 7.04 -14.61
C GLN A 270 1.83 7.46 -16.07
N GLU A 271 2.91 7.83 -16.74
CA GLU A 271 2.89 8.19 -18.16
C GLU A 271 2.40 7.04 -19.05
N MET A 272 2.88 5.82 -18.78
CA MET A 272 2.46 4.63 -19.52
C MET A 272 0.99 4.30 -19.29
N LEU A 273 0.49 4.47 -18.07
CA LEU A 273 -0.93 4.33 -17.78
C LEU A 273 -1.78 5.39 -18.47
N GLU A 274 -1.31 6.63 -18.55
CA GLU A 274 -2.04 7.70 -19.22
C GLU A 274 -2.18 7.42 -20.71
N ARG A 275 -1.12 6.95 -21.36
CA ARG A 275 -1.10 6.69 -22.81
C ARG A 275 -1.77 5.39 -23.22
N TYR A 276 -1.53 4.33 -22.47
CA TYR A 276 -1.90 2.96 -22.86
C TYR A 276 -2.94 2.34 -21.92
N GLY A 277 -3.34 3.04 -20.86
CA GLY A 277 -4.22 2.49 -19.85
C GLY A 277 -3.61 1.28 -19.17
N MET A 278 -4.47 0.38 -18.69
CA MET A 278 -4.05 -0.83 -17.97
C MET A 278 -3.28 -1.84 -18.84
N SER A 279 -3.32 -1.70 -20.17
CA SER A 279 -2.52 -2.54 -21.09
C SER A 279 -1.01 -2.35 -20.89
N ALA A 280 -0.61 -1.20 -20.33
CA ALA A 280 0.78 -0.92 -19.95
C ALA A 280 1.38 -2.01 -19.07
N TYR A 281 0.59 -2.71 -18.25
CA TYR A 281 1.08 -3.76 -17.35
C TYR A 281 1.13 -5.15 -17.93
N THR A 282 0.50 -5.37 -19.09
CA THR A 282 0.28 -6.70 -19.64
C THR A 282 0.95 -6.90 -20.99
N ASP A 283 1.27 -5.83 -21.70
CA ASP A 283 1.73 -5.92 -23.09
C ASP A 283 3.27 -6.03 -23.19
N GLY A 284 3.98 -6.11 -22.06
CA GLY A 284 5.42 -6.35 -22.03
C GLY A 284 6.26 -5.17 -22.51
N TYR A 285 5.83 -3.94 -22.24
CA TYR A 285 6.58 -2.75 -22.66
C TYR A 285 7.96 -2.67 -22.00
N HIS A 286 8.98 -2.37 -22.81
CA HIS A 286 10.30 -1.95 -22.34
C HIS A 286 10.40 -0.43 -22.45
N VAL A 287 10.36 0.26 -21.30
CA VAL A 287 10.36 1.71 -21.21
C VAL A 287 11.77 2.19 -20.89
N TYR A 288 12.43 2.78 -21.87
CA TYR A 288 13.74 3.41 -21.68
C TYR A 288 13.55 4.89 -21.34
N THR A 289 13.91 5.25 -20.12
CA THR A 289 13.82 6.64 -19.65
C THR A 289 15.04 7.45 -20.07
N THR A 290 14.97 8.77 -19.87
CA THR A 290 16.12 9.68 -20.08
C THR A 290 17.06 9.75 -18.87
N ILE A 291 16.73 9.07 -17.78
CA ILE A 291 17.49 9.08 -16.53
C ILE A 291 18.88 8.50 -16.75
N ASN A 292 19.90 9.22 -16.28
CA ASN A 292 21.26 8.73 -16.18
C ASN A 292 21.50 8.19 -14.76
N SER A 293 21.92 6.93 -14.62
CA SER A 293 22.13 6.29 -13.31
C SER A 293 23.14 7.02 -12.42
N GLU A 294 24.28 7.45 -12.96
CA GLU A 294 25.33 8.18 -12.23
C GLU A 294 24.81 9.53 -11.70
N LEU A 295 24.16 10.32 -12.57
CA LEU A 295 23.58 11.60 -12.17
C LEU A 295 22.43 11.42 -11.17
N GLN A 296 21.64 10.36 -11.32
CA GLN A 296 20.56 10.03 -10.39
C GLN A 296 21.10 9.69 -9.00
N GLN A 297 22.17 8.91 -8.91
CA GLN A 297 22.82 8.58 -7.65
C GLN A 297 23.39 9.85 -6.99
N LEU A 298 24.09 10.69 -7.77
CA LEU A 298 24.64 11.95 -7.27
C LEU A 298 23.55 12.91 -6.78
N ALA A 299 22.44 13.01 -7.51
CA ALA A 299 21.27 13.81 -7.13
C ALA A 299 20.68 13.33 -5.81
N GLN A 300 20.46 12.02 -5.64
CA GLN A 300 19.95 11.44 -4.40
C GLN A 300 20.87 11.78 -3.22
N GLN A 301 22.18 11.57 -3.38
CA GLN A 301 23.15 11.86 -2.33
C GLN A 301 23.20 13.36 -1.99
N THR A 302 23.07 14.24 -2.98
CA THR A 302 23.07 15.69 -2.78
C THR A 302 21.84 16.16 -2.02
N VAL A 303 20.64 15.66 -2.37
CA VAL A 303 19.40 15.99 -1.66
C VAL A 303 19.46 15.53 -0.21
N VAL A 304 19.87 14.27 0.03
CA VAL A 304 20.03 13.73 1.38
C VAL A 304 21.05 14.55 2.18
N ASN A 305 22.24 14.81 1.63
CA ASN A 305 23.28 15.57 2.33
C ASN A 305 22.87 17.02 2.60
N GLY A 306 22.17 17.66 1.65
CA GLY A 306 21.65 19.01 1.80
C GLY A 306 20.61 19.11 2.92
N LEU A 307 19.66 18.16 2.95
CA LEU A 307 18.68 18.05 4.02
C LEU A 307 19.33 17.80 5.38
N MET A 308 20.28 16.86 5.46
CA MET A 308 21.03 16.59 6.68
C MET A 308 21.80 17.81 7.18
N THR A 309 22.38 18.58 6.26
CA THR A 309 23.14 19.80 6.58
C THR A 309 22.22 20.93 7.04
N TYR A 310 21.08 21.13 6.37
CA TYR A 310 20.04 22.04 6.85
C TYR A 310 19.63 21.65 8.26
N ASP A 311 19.24 20.39 8.43
CA ASP A 311 18.63 19.90 9.65
C ASP A 311 19.54 20.00 10.88
N ARG A 312 20.83 19.63 10.74
CA ARG A 312 21.83 19.79 11.80
C ARG A 312 22.02 21.24 12.26
N ARG A 313 21.86 22.23 11.37
CA ARG A 313 21.99 23.65 11.71
C ARG A 313 20.79 24.23 12.46
N HIS A 314 19.69 23.48 12.54
CA HIS A 314 18.48 23.89 13.26
C HIS A 314 18.35 23.18 14.62
N GLY A 315 19.29 22.31 14.97
CA GLY A 315 19.33 21.64 16.26
C GLY A 315 18.60 20.30 16.28
N TYR A 316 18.77 19.60 17.39
CA TYR A 316 18.23 18.27 17.64
C TYR A 316 16.83 18.36 18.22
N ARG A 317 15.88 17.62 17.64
CA ARG A 317 14.46 17.64 18.06
C ARG A 317 14.14 16.64 19.16
N GLY A 318 15.12 15.88 19.63
CA GLY A 318 14.90 14.79 20.59
C GLY A 318 14.70 13.43 19.90
N PRO A 319 14.49 12.38 20.69
CA PRO A 319 14.23 11.03 20.18
C PRO A 319 12.90 10.95 19.41
N GLU A 320 12.80 10.01 18.47
CA GLU A 320 11.56 9.79 17.70
C GLU A 320 10.45 9.22 18.59
N ARG A 321 10.84 8.43 19.60
CA ARG A 321 9.95 7.83 20.59
C ARG A 321 10.71 7.57 21.88
N GLN A 322 10.06 7.76 23.02
CA GLN A 322 10.58 7.32 24.31
C GLN A 322 9.82 6.06 24.74
N LEU A 323 10.56 4.97 24.95
CA LEU A 323 10.02 3.70 25.43
C LEU A 323 10.28 3.57 26.94
N PRO A 324 9.43 2.85 27.69
CA PRO A 324 9.66 2.66 29.12
C PRO A 324 11.05 2.05 29.38
N PRO A 325 11.88 2.68 30.24
CA PRO A 325 13.15 2.09 30.64
C PRO A 325 12.91 0.84 31.50
N PRO A 326 13.85 -0.11 31.55
CA PRO A 326 13.76 -1.24 32.46
C PRO A 326 13.76 -0.68 33.88
N THR A 327 12.71 -0.96 34.67
CA THR A 327 12.65 -0.56 36.07
C THR A 327 13.66 -1.37 36.89
N ASP A 328 14.64 -0.65 37.47
CA ASP A 328 15.69 -1.06 38.40
C ASP A 328 16.72 -2.13 37.98
N ALA A 329 17.98 -1.76 38.21
CA ALA A 329 19.19 -2.54 37.96
C ALA A 329 19.27 -3.76 38.89
N GLY A 330 18.67 -4.88 38.48
CA GLY A 330 18.79 -6.12 39.25
C GLY A 330 18.16 -7.36 38.61
N GLN A 331 17.20 -7.20 37.70
CA GLN A 331 16.68 -8.27 36.87
C GLN A 331 16.65 -7.78 35.43
N ALA A 332 17.45 -8.43 34.58
CA ALA A 332 17.35 -8.25 33.14
C ALA A 332 15.95 -8.72 32.71
N ASP A 333 14.98 -7.82 32.75
CA ASP A 333 13.63 -8.10 32.29
C ASP A 333 13.69 -8.29 30.78
N GLY A 334 13.77 -9.56 30.36
CA GLY A 334 13.69 -9.97 28.97
C GLY A 334 12.43 -9.41 28.27
N ARG A 335 11.41 -9.00 29.03
CA ARG A 335 10.22 -8.30 28.55
C ARG A 335 10.48 -6.88 28.04
N ALA A 336 11.28 -6.07 28.76
CA ALA A 336 11.60 -4.70 28.31
C ALA A 336 12.47 -4.74 27.06
N THR A 337 13.47 -5.63 27.04
CA THR A 337 14.33 -5.86 25.87
C THR A 337 13.53 -6.39 24.68
N ALA A 338 12.59 -7.32 24.91
CA ALA A 338 11.70 -7.81 23.85
C ALA A 338 10.80 -6.70 23.28
N ALA A 339 10.26 -5.81 24.13
CA ALA A 339 9.48 -4.66 23.67
C ALA A 339 10.32 -3.68 22.83
N TRP A 340 11.57 -3.44 23.24
CA TRP A 340 12.52 -2.61 22.49
C TRP A 340 12.89 -3.23 21.14
N LEU A 341 13.17 -4.52 21.10
CA LEU A 341 13.44 -5.24 19.84
C LEU A 341 12.23 -5.22 18.91
N ALA A 342 11.02 -5.39 19.43
CA ALA A 342 9.79 -5.27 18.64
C ALA A 342 9.62 -3.87 18.06
N ALA A 343 9.88 -2.82 18.84
CA ALA A 343 9.82 -1.43 18.35
C ALA A 343 10.88 -1.15 17.28
N LEU A 344 12.09 -1.68 17.43
CA LEU A 344 13.16 -1.55 16.43
C LEU A 344 12.86 -2.33 15.15
N ALA A 345 12.25 -3.51 15.26
CA ALA A 345 11.83 -4.30 14.11
C ALA A 345 10.73 -3.61 13.28
N ASP A 346 9.86 -2.83 13.93
CA ASP A 346 8.80 -2.03 13.29
C ASP A 346 9.31 -0.69 12.73
N THR A 347 10.56 -0.32 13.01
CA THR A 347 11.13 0.96 12.58
C THR A 347 12.09 0.76 11.41
N PRO A 348 11.75 1.18 10.18
CA PRO A 348 12.61 0.97 9.01
C PRO A 348 13.83 1.91 9.01
N VAL A 349 14.88 1.54 8.28
CA VAL A 349 16.04 2.41 8.02
C VAL A 349 15.67 3.45 6.96
N VAL A 350 15.90 4.74 7.24
CA VAL A 350 15.52 5.84 6.33
C VAL A 350 16.78 6.54 5.84
N ALA A 351 17.03 6.55 4.52
CA ALA A 351 18.21 7.20 3.92
C ALA A 351 19.56 6.85 4.59
N GLY A 352 19.71 5.59 5.02
CA GLY A 352 20.90 5.12 5.74
C GLY A 352 20.97 5.49 7.23
N LEU A 353 19.88 6.05 7.78
CA LEU A 353 19.72 6.34 9.21
C LEU A 353 19.13 5.12 9.93
N THR A 354 19.99 4.42 10.66
CA THR A 354 19.63 3.22 11.41
C THR A 354 18.96 3.61 12.73
N PRO A 355 17.79 3.03 13.06
CA PRO A 355 17.18 3.22 14.36
C PRO A 355 17.95 2.44 15.44
N ALA A 356 18.10 3.03 16.61
CA ALA A 356 18.71 2.41 17.77
C ALA A 356 18.02 2.87 19.05
N ILE A 357 17.96 2.00 20.06
CA ILE A 357 17.46 2.37 21.39
C ILE A 357 18.63 2.59 22.34
N VAL A 358 18.61 3.73 23.05
CA VAL A 358 19.55 4.01 24.13
C VAL A 358 19.21 3.13 25.33
N THR A 359 20.11 2.22 25.68
CA THR A 359 19.89 1.28 26.79
C THR A 359 20.46 1.77 28.11
N ARG A 360 21.60 2.45 28.06
CA ARG A 360 22.31 2.95 29.24
C ARG A 360 23.13 4.18 28.90
N LEU A 361 23.13 5.14 29.82
CA LEU A 361 24.01 6.30 29.78
C LEU A 361 25.26 6.04 30.62
N ARG A 362 26.42 6.45 30.11
CA ARG A 362 27.70 6.50 30.83
C ARG A 362 28.22 7.94 30.82
N GLU A 363 29.40 8.19 31.40
CA GLU A 363 29.97 9.54 31.49
C GLU A 363 30.33 10.14 30.12
N ASP A 364 30.90 9.34 29.22
CA ASP A 364 31.45 9.77 27.92
C ASP A 364 30.78 9.10 26.71
N ARG A 365 29.82 8.20 26.93
CA ARG A 365 29.16 7.41 25.88
C ARG A 365 27.78 6.90 26.29
N VAL A 366 27.04 6.40 25.30
CA VAL A 366 25.78 5.66 25.49
C VAL A 366 25.83 4.30 24.84
N ASP A 367 25.19 3.33 25.48
CA ASP A 367 25.05 1.97 24.96
C ASP A 367 23.77 1.89 24.10
N LEU A 368 23.91 1.42 22.86
CA LEU A 368 22.85 1.30 21.87
C LEU A 368 22.44 -0.16 21.65
N LEU A 369 21.15 -0.39 21.40
CA LEU A 369 20.58 -1.65 20.93
C LEU A 369 20.02 -1.47 19.51
N PHE A 370 20.33 -2.42 18.62
CA PHE A 370 19.81 -2.47 17.25
C PHE A 370 18.75 -3.56 17.06
N SER A 371 18.07 -3.52 15.92
CA SER A 371 16.97 -4.44 15.58
C SER A 371 17.39 -5.91 15.51
N ASP A 372 18.65 -6.19 15.20
CA ASP A 372 19.24 -7.53 15.18
C ASP A 372 19.67 -8.04 16.57
N GLY A 373 19.44 -7.26 17.62
CA GLY A 373 19.85 -7.56 18.98
C GLY A 373 21.32 -7.27 19.26
N THR A 374 22.08 -6.76 18.29
CA THR A 374 23.46 -6.33 18.53
C THR A 374 23.49 -5.05 19.36
N SER A 375 24.59 -4.88 20.09
CA SER A 375 24.85 -3.67 20.86
C SER A 375 26.10 -2.97 20.35
N SER A 376 26.09 -1.64 20.40
CA SER A 376 27.25 -0.80 20.10
C SER A 376 27.28 0.38 21.05
N GLU A 377 28.36 1.15 21.03
CA GLU A 377 28.48 2.39 21.78
C GLU A 377 28.42 3.60 20.84
N LEU A 378 27.95 4.73 21.36
CA LEU A 378 27.98 6.06 20.73
C LEU A 378 28.65 7.04 21.69
N LEU A 379 29.78 7.62 21.27
CA LEU A 379 30.58 8.51 22.11
C LEU A 379 29.98 9.92 22.15
N TRP A 380 30.27 10.67 23.21
CA TRP A 380 29.87 12.06 23.38
C TRP A 380 30.26 12.95 22.19
N ASP A 381 31.47 12.80 21.67
CA ASP A 381 31.96 13.60 20.55
C ASP A 381 31.39 13.18 19.19
N ASP A 382 30.71 12.03 19.11
CA ASP A 382 30.14 11.49 17.88
C ASP A 382 28.71 12.02 17.63
N GLY A 383 28.51 13.33 17.76
CA GLY A 383 27.26 14.04 17.44
C GLY A 383 26.43 14.48 18.65
N LEU A 384 26.55 13.82 19.81
CA LEU A 384 25.80 14.19 21.03
C LEU A 384 26.18 15.59 21.51
N ARG A 385 27.48 15.91 21.51
CA ARG A 385 27.99 17.23 21.91
C ARG A 385 27.45 18.39 21.08
N GLN A 386 27.13 18.15 19.82
CA GLN A 386 26.62 19.18 18.89
C GLN A 386 25.09 19.19 18.80
N ALA A 387 24.41 18.35 19.58
CA ALA A 387 22.95 18.20 19.57
C ALA A 387 22.24 19.28 20.39
N SER A 388 22.52 20.55 20.10
CA SER A 388 21.77 21.67 20.70
C SER A 388 20.28 21.52 20.42
N PRO A 389 19.38 21.70 21.41
CA PRO A 389 17.97 21.45 21.21
C PRO A 389 17.36 22.44 20.21
N TYR A 390 16.51 21.93 19.33
CA TYR A 390 15.69 22.75 18.43
C TYR A 390 14.71 23.60 19.26
N LEU A 391 14.64 24.90 18.97
CA LEU A 391 13.62 25.79 19.55
C LEU A 391 12.67 26.30 18.47
N THR A 392 13.22 26.91 17.42
CA THR A 392 12.48 27.41 16.26
C THR A 392 13.34 27.29 14.99
N GLU A 393 12.76 27.60 13.84
CA GLU A 393 13.47 27.66 12.56
C GLU A 393 14.59 28.72 12.56
N ASN A 394 14.57 29.67 13.49
CA ASN A 394 15.55 30.75 13.58
C ASN A 394 16.41 30.69 14.86
N SER A 395 16.25 29.67 15.71
CA SER A 395 16.98 29.60 16.97
C SER A 395 17.20 28.17 17.49
N MET A 396 18.37 27.95 18.06
CA MET A 396 18.74 26.75 18.80
C MET A 396 18.93 27.08 20.28
N GLY A 397 18.73 26.09 21.14
CA GLY A 397 19.10 26.18 22.55
C GLY A 397 20.61 26.17 22.76
N ARG A 398 21.01 26.21 24.03
CA ARG A 398 22.42 26.14 24.42
C ARG A 398 23.00 24.77 24.07
N ALA A 399 24.29 24.74 23.77
CA ALA A 399 25.00 23.49 23.57
C ALA A 399 24.86 22.60 24.82
N PRO A 400 24.60 21.30 24.65
CA PRO A 400 24.45 20.38 25.77
C PRO A 400 25.77 20.26 26.53
N SER A 401 25.67 20.14 27.85
CA SER A 401 26.81 20.03 28.77
C SER A 401 27.07 18.60 29.21
N SER A 402 26.05 17.73 29.10
CA SER A 402 26.11 16.32 29.44
C SER A 402 25.28 15.48 28.47
N ILE A 403 25.53 14.16 28.44
CA ILE A 403 24.74 13.21 27.66
C ILE A 403 23.26 13.23 28.09
N ALA A 404 23.00 13.40 29.38
CA ALA A 404 21.64 13.43 29.94
C ALA A 404 20.84 14.66 29.47
N ASP A 405 21.50 15.69 28.94
CA ASP A 405 20.82 16.85 28.34
C ASP A 405 20.23 16.51 26.95
N VAL A 406 20.69 15.43 26.31
CA VAL A 406 20.37 15.09 24.92
C VAL A 406 19.50 13.84 24.81
N VAL A 407 19.82 12.79 25.57
CA VAL A 407 19.15 11.48 25.49
C VAL A 407 18.93 10.88 26.88
N SER A 408 18.00 9.93 26.96
CA SER A 408 17.66 9.13 28.13
C SER A 408 17.58 7.64 27.78
N ALA A 409 17.65 6.76 28.78
CA ALA A 409 17.43 5.34 28.57
C ALA A 409 15.98 5.09 28.09
N GLY A 410 15.81 4.24 27.08
CA GLY A 410 14.55 4.00 26.40
C GLY A 410 14.31 4.87 25.17
N ASP A 411 15.17 5.84 24.88
CA ASP A 411 15.04 6.70 23.70
C ASP A 411 15.34 5.95 22.40
N LEU A 412 14.38 5.95 21.48
CA LEU A 412 14.59 5.53 20.09
C LEU A 412 15.14 6.72 19.31
N ILE A 413 16.41 6.61 18.91
CA ILE A 413 17.16 7.62 18.18
C ILE A 413 17.59 7.11 16.81
N ARG A 414 18.09 8.01 15.96
CA ARG A 414 18.71 7.68 14.68
C ARG A 414 20.21 7.82 14.77
N VAL A 415 20.91 6.84 14.21
CA VAL A 415 22.36 6.88 14.08
C VAL A 415 22.77 6.59 12.65
N GLN A 416 23.92 7.12 12.26
CA GLN A 416 24.50 6.91 10.94
C GLN A 416 25.97 6.51 11.09
N ARG A 417 26.41 5.50 10.35
CA ARG A 417 27.85 5.22 10.21
C ARG A 417 28.47 6.23 9.25
N LYS A 418 29.57 6.84 9.67
CA LYS A 418 30.43 7.64 8.79
C LYS A 418 31.62 6.81 8.30
N ASP A 419 32.46 7.42 7.47
CA ASP A 419 33.62 6.81 6.83
C ASP A 419 34.62 6.18 7.82
N ASP A 420 34.59 6.60 9.09
CA ASP A 420 35.41 6.06 10.18
C ASP A 420 34.82 4.80 10.83
N ALA A 421 33.74 4.24 10.26
CA ALA A 421 32.97 3.11 10.78
C ALA A 421 32.35 3.33 12.17
N ARG A 422 32.38 4.56 12.70
CA ARG A 422 31.76 4.92 13.99
C ARG A 422 30.34 5.42 13.80
N TRP A 423 29.49 5.08 14.76
CA TRP A 423 28.13 5.60 14.81
C TRP A 423 28.15 7.06 15.24
N HIS A 424 27.36 7.87 14.56
CA HIS A 424 27.12 9.26 14.94
C HIS A 424 25.64 9.50 15.17
N LEU A 425 25.30 10.33 16.16
CA LEU A 425 23.94 10.82 16.35
C LEU A 425 23.48 11.53 15.09
N SER A 426 22.26 11.20 14.68
CA SER A 426 21.59 11.77 13.53
C SER A 426 20.10 11.91 13.84
N GLN A 427 19.35 12.51 12.93
CA GLN A 427 17.90 12.58 13.01
C GLN A 427 17.34 12.61 11.59
N VAL A 428 16.12 12.12 11.40
CA VAL A 428 15.43 12.26 10.13
C VAL A 428 15.11 13.75 9.93
N PRO A 429 15.53 14.38 8.83
CA PRO A 429 15.18 15.75 8.53
C PRO A 429 13.67 15.98 8.52
N ALA A 430 13.21 16.98 9.27
CA ALA A 430 11.81 17.40 9.22
C ALA A 430 11.50 18.16 7.92
N ALA A 431 12.49 18.90 7.41
CA ALA A 431 12.41 19.57 6.12
C ALA A 431 12.40 18.55 4.96
N GLN A 432 11.75 18.92 3.87
CA GLN A 432 11.73 18.16 2.62
C GLN A 432 12.45 18.92 1.52
N ALA A 433 12.98 18.20 0.54
CA ALA A 433 13.63 18.77 -0.63
C ALA A 433 13.40 17.88 -1.84
N ALA A 434 13.38 18.50 -3.01
CA ALA A 434 13.30 17.84 -4.30
C ALA A 434 14.36 18.41 -5.23
N LEU A 435 14.78 17.61 -6.20
CA LEU A 435 15.73 18.01 -7.23
C LEU A 435 15.28 17.42 -8.57
N VAL A 436 15.26 18.26 -9.60
CA VAL A 436 15.10 17.83 -10.99
C VAL A 436 16.22 18.45 -11.80
N SER A 437 16.86 17.63 -12.64
CA SER A 437 17.88 18.08 -13.60
C SER A 437 17.42 17.73 -15.00
N LEU A 438 17.56 18.69 -15.92
CA LEU A 438 17.11 18.55 -17.31
C LEU A 438 18.25 18.92 -18.26
N ASN A 439 18.29 18.26 -19.41
CA ASN A 439 19.11 18.68 -20.52
C ASN A 439 18.46 19.91 -21.20
N PRO A 440 19.14 21.07 -21.26
CA PRO A 440 18.56 22.29 -21.82
C PRO A 440 18.31 22.22 -23.33
N ASP A 441 19.01 21.34 -24.06
CA ASP A 441 18.92 21.25 -25.52
C ASP A 441 17.63 20.57 -25.99
N ASN A 442 17.07 19.66 -25.18
CA ASN A 442 15.91 18.84 -25.57
C ASN A 442 14.88 18.60 -24.45
N GLY A 443 15.08 19.14 -23.26
CA GLY A 443 14.18 18.99 -22.12
C GLY A 443 14.22 17.61 -21.44
N ALA A 444 15.15 16.73 -21.80
CA ALA A 444 15.25 15.39 -21.22
C ALA A 444 15.56 15.45 -19.72
N ILE A 445 14.75 14.81 -18.88
CA ILE A 445 15.01 14.70 -17.43
C ILE A 445 16.15 13.70 -17.23
N VAL A 446 17.28 14.16 -16.70
CA VAL A 446 18.48 13.31 -16.50
C VAL A 446 18.59 12.75 -15.09
N SER A 447 17.98 13.42 -14.11
CA SER A 447 17.84 12.94 -12.73
C SER A 447 16.64 13.57 -12.05
N ILE A 448 15.96 12.83 -11.18
CA ILE A 448 14.85 13.32 -10.38
C ILE A 448 14.81 12.69 -8.98
N VAL A 449 14.66 13.54 -7.97
CA VAL A 449 14.49 13.16 -6.55
C VAL A 449 13.29 13.91 -6.01
N GLY A 450 12.28 13.18 -5.54
CA GLY A 450 11.05 13.77 -4.98
C GLY A 450 11.07 13.98 -3.47
N GLY A 451 12.07 13.47 -2.75
CA GLY A 451 12.13 13.51 -1.29
C GLY A 451 13.26 12.66 -0.71
N LEU A 452 13.31 12.59 0.64
CA LEU A 452 14.33 11.84 1.39
C LEU A 452 14.18 10.31 1.23
N GLY A 453 12.94 9.84 1.10
CA GLY A 453 12.58 8.44 0.88
C GLY A 453 11.31 8.35 0.05
N PHE A 454 11.22 7.32 -0.79
CA PHE A 454 10.06 7.09 -1.67
C PHE A 454 8.92 6.32 -0.99
N GLU A 455 9.26 5.51 0.02
CA GLU A 455 8.34 4.56 0.67
C GLU A 455 7.21 5.21 1.47
#